data_AF-A0A350YAZ7-F1
#
_entry.id   AF-A0A350YAZ7-F1
#
_cell.length_a   1.000
_cell.length_b   1.000
_cell.length_c   1.000
_cell.angle_alpha   90.00
_cell.angle_beta   90.00
_cell.angle_gamma   90.00
#
_symmetry.space_group_name_H-M   'P 1'
#
loop_
_entity.id
_entity.type
_entity.pdbx_description
1 polymer ?
#
loop_
_entity_poly.entity_id
_entity_poly.type
_entity_poly.pdbx_seq_one_letter_code
_entity_poly.pdbx_strand_id
1 'polypeptide(L)'
;MSKLARTLHPSLTETQYFLGFFLLAVFLWFISLGDLPLRDWDEGTRGLIAREIYRSGDWLYPKLQGKPYLLKPPLMDWLIALSYKLWGVGEFTTRLPGAFSSACGVPLLYFVGRELFRQRLPAVLAASVYLTLLPVVRHGRLAMLDGMVVTFFLLLIGCLLKTRQDRRWAVGIGISLGLIAFTKGILVLLLGAIAFLFLLADNQLVLLRSRYFWIGILFGTTPVIAWYIAQWQHYGATFWEVHIQAQGLARVSESVEGNSGSPGYYVWELLKYSLPWLFFWFGGLVLAWKNRRKSWGSLVLIGTVGYLGSISLRGTTA
;
A
#
# COMPACT_ATOMS: atom_id res chain seq x y z
N MET A 1 16.06 -44.21 -18.84
CA MET A 1 15.65 -43.57 -17.55
C MET A 1 14.94 -42.22 -17.75
N SER A 2 14.09 -42.04 -18.78
CA SER A 2 13.59 -40.70 -19.19
C SER A 2 12.06 -40.53 -19.20
N LYS A 3 11.28 -41.49 -18.66
CA LYS A 3 9.81 -41.39 -18.54
C LYS A 3 9.24 -41.53 -17.13
N LEU A 4 10.04 -41.99 -16.14
CA LEU A 4 9.58 -42.25 -14.77
C LEU A 4 9.79 -41.11 -13.76
N ALA A 5 10.47 -40.02 -14.14
CA ALA A 5 10.68 -38.85 -13.29
C ALA A 5 9.64 -37.72 -13.48
N ARG A 6 8.62 -37.92 -14.34
CA ARG A 6 7.54 -36.95 -14.60
C ARG A 6 6.26 -37.21 -13.79
N THR A 7 6.23 -38.30 -13.05
CA THR A 7 5.17 -38.63 -12.10
C THR A 7 5.66 -38.29 -10.70
N LEU A 8 4.84 -37.57 -9.92
CA LEU A 8 5.04 -37.15 -8.51
C LEU A 8 5.43 -35.67 -8.32
N HIS A 9 4.56 -34.76 -8.76
CA HIS A 9 4.00 -33.67 -7.94
C HIS A 9 3.06 -32.88 -8.87
N PRO A 10 1.73 -32.89 -8.64
CA PRO A 10 0.86 -31.98 -9.39
C PRO A 10 1.36 -30.55 -9.14
N SER A 11 1.84 -29.88 -10.18
CA SER A 11 2.27 -28.49 -10.05
C SER A 11 1.04 -27.67 -9.62
N LEU A 12 1.12 -27.00 -8.48
CA LEU A 12 0.01 -26.20 -7.97
C LEU A 12 -0.50 -25.21 -9.03
N THR A 13 -1.81 -25.00 -9.05
CA THR A 13 -2.46 -24.00 -9.92
C THR A 13 -2.18 -22.59 -9.42
N GLU A 14 -2.36 -21.58 -10.28
CA GLU A 14 -2.17 -20.17 -9.90
C GLU A 14 -3.09 -19.76 -8.72
N THR A 15 -4.32 -20.28 -8.70
CA THR A 15 -5.28 -20.10 -7.59
C THR A 15 -4.77 -20.71 -6.29
N GLN A 16 -4.15 -21.91 -6.35
CA GLN A 16 -3.58 -22.56 -5.17
C GLN A 16 -2.40 -21.77 -4.60
N TYR A 17 -1.54 -21.20 -5.45
CA TYR A 17 -0.48 -20.30 -4.97
C TYR A 17 -1.04 -19.04 -4.34
N PHE A 18 -2.00 -18.39 -5.00
CA PHE A 18 -2.63 -17.18 -4.48
C PHE A 18 -3.27 -17.43 -3.11
N LEU A 19 -4.07 -18.48 -2.99
CA LEU A 19 -4.72 -18.86 -1.73
C LEU A 19 -3.69 -19.31 -0.69
N GLY A 20 -2.68 -20.09 -1.07
CA GLY A 20 -1.63 -20.54 -0.17
C GLY A 20 -0.84 -19.38 0.44
N PHE A 21 -0.45 -18.40 -0.38
CA PHE A 21 0.21 -17.18 0.11
C PHE A 21 -0.70 -16.35 1.01
N PHE A 22 -1.97 -16.20 0.64
CA PHE A 22 -2.94 -15.49 1.47
C PHE A 22 -3.10 -16.15 2.85
N LEU A 23 -3.36 -17.46 2.88
CA LEU A 23 -3.52 -18.22 4.12
C LEU A 23 -2.26 -18.21 4.97
N LEU A 24 -1.08 -18.30 4.35
CA LEU A 24 0.19 -18.23 5.06
C LEU A 24 0.44 -16.83 5.64
N ALA A 25 0.07 -15.76 4.91
CA ALA A 25 0.14 -14.39 5.41
C ALA A 25 -0.79 -14.17 6.60
N VAL A 26 -2.05 -14.59 6.49
CA VAL A 26 -3.01 -14.54 7.59
C VAL A 26 -2.48 -15.32 8.78
N PHE A 27 -2.03 -16.56 8.59
CA PHE A 27 -1.48 -17.38 9.66
C PHE A 27 -0.30 -16.69 10.37
N LEU A 28 0.74 -16.29 9.63
CA LEU A 28 1.95 -15.71 10.23
C LEU A 28 1.72 -14.33 10.85
N TRP A 29 0.90 -13.49 10.21
CA TRP A 29 0.71 -12.11 10.66
C TRP A 29 -0.37 -11.98 11.72
N PHE A 30 -1.21 -12.99 11.94
CA PHE A 30 -2.26 -12.95 12.96
C PHE A 30 -1.87 -13.64 14.27
N ILE A 31 -0.80 -14.44 14.30
CA ILE A 31 -0.25 -14.99 15.55
C ILE A 31 -0.02 -13.86 16.55
N SER A 32 -0.63 -13.93 17.72
CA SER A 32 -0.49 -12.95 18.81
C SER A 32 -0.81 -11.50 18.41
N LEU A 33 -1.73 -11.30 17.47
CA LEU A 33 -2.08 -9.96 16.99
C LEU A 33 -2.69 -9.06 18.09
N GLY A 34 -3.40 -9.65 19.05
CA GLY A 34 -4.02 -8.94 20.17
C GLY A 34 -3.22 -8.92 21.47
N ASP A 35 -2.14 -9.68 21.57
CA ASP A 35 -1.54 -10.03 22.87
C ASP A 35 -0.78 -8.87 23.54
N LEU A 36 -0.38 -7.87 22.76
CA LEU A 36 0.35 -6.69 23.23
C LEU A 36 -0.51 -5.43 23.16
N PRO A 37 -0.39 -4.50 24.13
CA PRO A 37 -1.04 -3.21 24.07
C PRO A 37 -0.72 -2.44 22.79
N LEU A 38 -1.54 -1.45 22.45
CA LEU A 38 -1.21 -0.49 21.38
C LEU A 38 -0.05 0.39 21.85
N ARG A 39 1.15 0.14 21.32
CA ARG A 39 2.40 0.82 21.75
C ARG A 39 2.85 1.90 20.78
N ASP A 40 2.47 1.76 19.51
CA ASP A 40 2.85 2.72 18.49
C ASP A 40 1.87 3.91 18.50
N TRP A 41 2.40 5.11 18.27
CA TRP A 41 1.58 6.32 18.25
C TRP A 41 0.53 6.25 17.14
N ASP A 42 0.87 5.70 15.97
CA ASP A 42 -0.11 5.54 14.90
C ASP A 42 -1.25 4.61 15.32
N GLU A 43 -0.94 3.47 15.95
CA GLU A 43 -1.96 2.52 16.41
C GLU A 43 -2.90 3.13 17.45
N GLY A 44 -2.34 3.81 18.46
CA GLY A 44 -3.13 4.46 19.50
C GLY A 44 -4.05 5.53 18.92
N THR A 45 -3.55 6.32 17.97
CA THR A 45 -4.34 7.37 17.30
C THR A 45 -5.52 6.78 16.53
N ARG A 46 -5.29 5.75 15.71
CA ARG A 46 -6.36 5.07 14.94
C ARG A 46 -7.36 4.39 15.84
N GLY A 47 -6.89 3.69 16.88
CA GLY A 47 -7.77 3.05 17.87
C GLY A 47 -8.67 4.06 18.59
N LEU A 48 -8.14 5.23 18.97
CA LEU A 48 -8.93 6.28 19.61
C LEU A 48 -9.99 6.89 18.67
N ILE A 49 -9.61 7.24 17.44
CA ILE A 49 -10.54 7.80 16.44
C ILE A 49 -11.65 6.78 16.16
N ALA A 50 -11.30 5.53 15.88
CA ALA A 50 -12.28 4.48 15.61
C ALA A 50 -13.19 4.21 16.81
N ARG A 51 -12.68 4.33 18.04
CA ARG A 51 -13.49 4.21 19.25
C ARG A 51 -14.46 5.37 19.42
N GLU A 52 -14.08 6.58 19.01
CA GLU A 52 -14.99 7.73 18.99
C GLU A 52 -16.09 7.57 17.92
N ILE A 53 -15.75 7.09 16.72
CA ILE A 53 -16.75 6.75 15.69
C ILE A 53 -17.72 5.69 16.22
N TYR A 54 -17.19 4.64 16.85
CA TYR A 54 -17.97 3.55 17.44
C TYR A 54 -18.95 4.06 18.52
N ARG A 55 -18.51 4.96 19.41
CA ARG A 55 -19.32 5.49 20.52
C ARG A 55 -20.33 6.55 20.09
N SER A 56 -19.92 7.48 19.23
CA SER A 56 -20.75 8.61 18.81
C SER A 56 -21.71 8.24 17.68
N GLY A 57 -21.37 7.24 16.87
CA GLY A 57 -22.07 6.96 15.63
C GLY A 57 -21.79 7.97 14.51
N ASP A 58 -20.91 8.96 14.71
CA ASP A 58 -20.51 9.90 13.67
C ASP A 58 -19.36 9.32 12.84
N TRP A 59 -19.71 8.81 11.66
CA TRP A 59 -18.75 8.25 10.71
C TRP A 59 -18.13 9.34 9.83
N LEU A 60 -18.88 10.41 9.54
CA LEU A 60 -18.49 11.36 8.51
C LEU A 60 -17.49 12.38 9.06
N TYR A 61 -17.63 12.79 10.32
CA TYR A 61 -16.82 13.84 10.94
C TYR A 61 -16.03 13.29 12.14
N PRO A 62 -14.99 12.45 11.89
CA PRO A 62 -14.24 11.81 12.95
C PRO A 62 -13.57 12.83 13.86
N LYS A 63 -13.50 12.47 15.15
CA LYS A 63 -12.87 13.26 16.19
C LYS A 63 -11.75 12.46 16.86
N LEU A 64 -10.80 13.19 17.43
CA LEU A 64 -9.78 12.69 18.32
C LEU A 64 -9.84 13.52 19.60
N GLN A 65 -10.21 12.86 20.70
CA GLN A 65 -10.45 13.47 22.00
C GLN A 65 -11.46 14.62 21.93
N GLY A 66 -12.54 14.43 21.16
CA GLY A 66 -13.60 15.41 20.98
C GLY A 66 -13.27 16.58 20.03
N LYS A 67 -12.04 16.66 19.52
CA LYS A 67 -11.63 17.67 18.51
C LYS A 67 -11.70 17.08 17.10
N PRO A 68 -12.06 17.87 16.07
CA PRO A 68 -12.04 17.41 14.68
C PRO A 68 -10.70 16.80 14.27
N TYR A 69 -10.72 15.58 13.72
CA TYR A 69 -9.54 14.94 13.17
C TYR A 69 -9.50 15.15 11.65
N LEU A 70 -8.69 16.12 11.22
CA LEU A 70 -8.66 16.57 9.82
C LEU A 70 -7.39 16.12 9.07
N LEU A 71 -6.51 15.32 9.68
CA LEU A 71 -5.17 15.07 9.12
C LEU A 71 -5.12 14.00 8.03
N LYS A 72 -6.02 13.00 8.09
CA LYS A 72 -6.06 11.86 7.16
C LYS A 72 -7.51 11.48 6.84
N PRO A 73 -7.77 10.96 5.63
CA PRO A 73 -9.09 10.43 5.32
C PRO A 73 -9.38 9.14 6.12
N PRO A 74 -10.66 8.77 6.33
CA PRO A 74 -11.05 7.92 7.43
C PRO A 74 -11.15 6.43 7.08
N LEU A 75 -10.69 5.97 5.90
CA LEU A 75 -10.94 4.59 5.45
C LEU A 75 -10.50 3.54 6.49
N MET A 76 -9.27 3.67 7.02
CA MET A 76 -8.78 2.75 8.04
C MET A 76 -9.60 2.85 9.33
N ASP A 77 -9.92 4.07 9.76
CA ASP A 77 -10.67 4.33 10.99
C ASP A 77 -12.11 3.78 10.90
N TRP A 78 -12.74 3.85 9.72
CA TRP A 78 -14.02 3.23 9.43
C TRP A 78 -13.96 1.71 9.51
N LEU A 79 -12.94 1.09 8.91
CA LEU A 79 -12.79 -0.36 8.97
C LEU A 79 -12.55 -0.85 10.40
N ILE A 80 -11.79 -0.10 11.21
CA ILE A 80 -11.60 -0.41 12.63
C ILE A 80 -12.89 -0.20 13.41
N ALA A 81 -13.62 0.89 13.20
CA ALA A 81 -14.89 1.14 13.88
C ALA A 81 -15.94 0.07 13.53
N LEU A 82 -15.93 -0.44 12.29
CA LEU A 82 -16.77 -1.56 11.88
C LEU A 82 -16.35 -2.86 12.59
N SER A 83 -15.06 -3.13 12.71
CA SER A 83 -14.52 -4.24 13.50
C SER A 83 -14.96 -4.14 14.96
N TYR A 84 -14.94 -2.95 15.56
CA TYR A 84 -15.46 -2.71 16.91
C TYR A 84 -16.96 -2.97 17.05
N LYS A 85 -17.76 -2.65 16.02
CA LYS A 85 -19.19 -2.97 16.02
C LYS A 85 -19.47 -4.47 16.00
N LEU A 86 -18.62 -5.25 15.34
CA LEU A 86 -18.82 -6.70 15.17
C LEU A 86 -18.27 -7.52 16.34
N TRP A 87 -17.11 -7.15 16.89
CA TRP A 87 -16.36 -7.95 17.86
C TRP A 87 -15.98 -7.22 19.14
N GLY A 88 -16.44 -5.98 19.32
CA GLY A 88 -16.10 -5.14 20.48
C GLY A 88 -14.76 -4.42 20.33
N VAL A 89 -14.47 -3.53 21.28
CA VAL A 89 -13.23 -2.72 21.28
C VAL A 89 -12.10 -3.50 21.94
N GLY A 90 -10.99 -3.69 21.22
CA GLY A 90 -9.78 -4.32 21.75
C GLY A 90 -8.62 -4.27 20.77
N GLU A 91 -7.43 -4.66 21.22
CA GLU A 91 -6.17 -4.63 20.47
C GLU A 91 -6.26 -5.44 19.18
N PHE A 92 -6.77 -6.68 19.27
CA PHE A 92 -6.99 -7.54 18.11
C PHE A 92 -7.90 -6.87 17.08
N THR A 93 -9.08 -6.42 17.51
CA THR A 93 -10.07 -5.78 16.62
C THR A 93 -9.59 -4.46 16.02
N THR A 94 -8.63 -3.78 16.68
CA THR A 94 -7.98 -2.57 16.18
C THR A 94 -7.02 -2.89 15.03
N ARG A 95 -6.25 -3.97 15.16
CA ARG A 95 -5.25 -4.39 14.16
C ARG A 95 -5.86 -5.21 13.03
N LEU A 96 -6.98 -5.89 13.27
CA LEU A 96 -7.61 -6.84 12.36
C LEU A 96 -7.79 -6.29 10.92
N PRO A 97 -8.39 -5.11 10.68
CA PRO A 97 -8.64 -4.68 9.30
C PRO A 97 -7.36 -4.32 8.54
N GLY A 98 -6.41 -3.68 9.24
CA GLY A 98 -5.10 -3.35 8.68
C GLY A 98 -4.29 -4.59 8.37
N ALA A 99 -4.29 -5.56 9.29
CA ALA A 99 -3.58 -6.81 9.13
C ALA A 99 -4.14 -7.67 8.00
N PHE A 100 -5.46 -7.78 7.93
CA PHE A 100 -6.15 -8.49 6.86
C PHE A 100 -5.88 -7.85 5.50
N SER A 101 -6.04 -6.53 5.40
CA SER A 101 -5.81 -5.79 4.15
C SER A 101 -4.35 -5.93 3.71
N SER A 102 -3.40 -5.84 4.64
CA SER A 102 -1.98 -5.99 4.33
C SER A 102 -1.60 -7.41 3.92
N ALA A 103 -2.22 -8.43 4.52
CA ALA A 103 -2.01 -9.83 4.16
C ALA A 103 -2.42 -10.13 2.70
N CYS A 104 -3.42 -9.42 2.15
CA CYS A 104 -3.75 -9.47 0.73
C CYS A 104 -2.61 -8.99 -0.19
N GLY A 105 -1.67 -8.19 0.33
CA GLY A 105 -0.50 -7.73 -0.42
C GLY A 105 0.44 -8.87 -0.83
N VAL A 106 0.56 -9.92 -0.02
CA VAL A 106 1.44 -11.06 -0.30
C VAL A 106 1.05 -11.80 -1.59
N PRO A 107 -0.19 -12.30 -1.75
CA PRO A 107 -0.60 -12.95 -2.99
C PRO A 107 -0.72 -11.97 -4.17
N LEU A 108 -0.97 -10.67 -3.92
CA LEU A 108 -0.92 -9.65 -4.97
C LEU A 108 0.49 -9.45 -5.53
N LEU A 109 1.53 -9.49 -4.69
CA LEU A 109 2.90 -9.44 -5.18
C LEU A 109 3.27 -10.70 -6.00
N TYR A 110 2.79 -11.87 -5.58
CA TYR A 110 2.89 -13.08 -6.41
C TYR A 110 2.23 -12.87 -7.78
N PHE A 111 1.00 -12.34 -7.80
CA PHE A 111 0.27 -12.03 -9.04
C PHE A 111 1.05 -11.05 -9.93
N VAL A 112 1.55 -9.94 -9.39
CA VAL A 112 2.42 -8.99 -10.10
C VAL A 112 3.65 -9.71 -10.68
N GLY A 113 4.30 -10.57 -9.90
CA GLY A 113 5.43 -11.37 -10.36
C GLY A 113 5.07 -12.29 -11.53
N ARG A 114 3.87 -12.89 -11.56
CA ARG A 114 3.41 -13.73 -12.66
C ARG A 114 3.14 -12.97 -13.95
N GLU A 115 2.71 -11.72 -13.87
CA GLU A 115 2.54 -10.85 -15.04
C GLU A 115 3.86 -10.26 -15.55
N LEU A 116 4.90 -10.24 -14.72
CA LEU A 116 6.24 -9.74 -15.06
C LEU A 116 7.19 -10.83 -15.59
N PHE A 117 7.14 -12.02 -15.00
CA PHE A 117 8.09 -13.09 -15.26
C PHE A 117 7.41 -14.30 -15.87
N ARG A 118 7.99 -14.83 -16.97
CA ARG A 118 7.53 -16.09 -17.58
C ARG A 118 7.62 -17.26 -16.60
N GLN A 119 8.76 -17.39 -15.94
CA GLN A 119 8.98 -18.42 -14.92
C GLN A 119 8.25 -18.06 -13.63
N ARG A 120 7.76 -19.08 -12.92
CA ARG A 120 7.01 -18.92 -11.66
C ARG A 120 7.93 -18.61 -10.47
N LEU A 121 9.15 -19.15 -10.48
CA LEU A 121 10.07 -19.08 -9.34
C LEU A 121 10.35 -17.63 -8.86
N PRO A 122 10.61 -16.63 -9.73
CA PRO A 122 10.80 -15.25 -9.27
C PRO A 122 9.58 -14.67 -8.55
N ALA A 123 8.36 -15.01 -8.97
CA ALA A 123 7.13 -14.55 -8.34
C ALA A 123 6.94 -15.15 -6.94
N VAL A 124 7.23 -16.45 -6.80
CA VAL A 124 7.21 -17.16 -5.51
C VAL A 124 8.24 -16.55 -4.56
N LEU A 125 9.48 -16.36 -5.02
CA LEU A 125 10.54 -15.77 -4.20
C LEU A 125 10.20 -14.34 -3.77
N ALA A 126 9.69 -13.49 -4.68
CA ALA A 126 9.30 -12.12 -4.35
C ALA A 126 8.21 -12.08 -3.27
N ALA A 127 7.17 -12.92 -3.40
CA ALA A 127 6.10 -13.00 -2.41
C ALA A 127 6.60 -13.55 -1.06
N SER A 128 7.48 -14.56 -1.05
CA SER A 128 8.09 -15.10 0.18
C SER A 128 8.99 -14.07 0.89
N VAL A 129 9.76 -13.29 0.12
CA VAL A 129 10.56 -12.17 0.65
C VAL A 129 9.63 -11.15 1.30
N TYR A 130 8.59 -10.69 0.60
CA TYR A 130 7.64 -9.70 1.10
C TYR A 130 6.89 -10.19 2.35
N LEU A 131 6.48 -11.46 2.37
CA LEU A 131 5.83 -12.11 3.51
C LEU A 131 6.68 -12.06 4.81
N THR A 132 8.01 -12.06 4.67
CA THR A 132 8.95 -12.20 5.78
C THR A 132 9.84 -10.96 6.00
N LEU A 133 9.67 -9.92 5.18
CA LEU A 133 10.44 -8.69 5.27
C LEU A 133 9.96 -7.86 6.47
N LEU A 134 10.83 -7.65 7.46
CA LEU A 134 10.45 -7.13 8.78
C LEU A 134 9.64 -5.81 8.74
N PRO A 135 10.00 -4.78 7.94
CA PRO A 135 9.16 -3.58 7.80
C PRO A 135 7.76 -3.88 7.28
N VAL A 136 7.63 -4.76 6.29
CA VAL A 136 6.34 -5.18 5.73
C VAL A 136 5.53 -5.92 6.78
N VAL A 137 6.15 -6.84 7.53
CA VAL A 137 5.50 -7.56 8.61
C VAL A 137 5.05 -6.61 9.71
N ARG A 138 5.88 -5.64 10.11
CA ARG A 138 5.52 -4.64 11.14
C ARG A 138 4.33 -3.79 10.68
N HIS A 139 4.47 -3.10 9.56
CA HIS A 139 3.42 -2.20 9.04
C HIS A 139 2.17 -2.96 8.56
N GLY A 140 2.32 -4.25 8.25
CA GLY A 140 1.25 -5.14 7.88
C GLY A 140 0.59 -5.86 9.05
N ARG A 141 1.08 -5.71 10.29
CA ARG A 141 0.45 -6.26 11.50
C ARG A 141 -0.15 -5.18 12.39
N LEU A 142 0.51 -4.03 12.48
CA LEU A 142 0.06 -2.93 13.32
C LEU A 142 -1.10 -2.18 12.66
N ALA A 143 -1.91 -1.49 13.47
CA ALA A 143 -2.98 -0.62 13.00
C ALA A 143 -2.44 0.69 12.36
N MET A 144 -1.66 0.52 11.30
CA MET A 144 -1.01 1.57 10.53
C MET A 144 -1.58 1.64 9.12
N LEU A 145 -1.43 2.81 8.48
CA LEU A 145 -1.95 3.05 7.14
C LEU A 145 -1.08 2.43 6.04
N ASP A 146 0.22 2.24 6.30
CA ASP A 146 1.24 1.90 5.29
C ASP A 146 1.03 0.53 4.65
N GLY A 147 0.79 -0.53 5.43
CA GLY A 147 0.60 -1.87 4.88
C GLY A 147 -0.60 -1.96 3.93
N MET A 148 -1.68 -1.23 4.25
CA MET A 148 -2.87 -1.13 3.39
C MET A 148 -2.59 -0.35 2.11
N VAL A 149 -1.87 0.79 2.19
CA VAL A 149 -1.47 1.56 1.01
C VAL A 149 -0.58 0.76 0.07
N VAL A 150 0.41 0.02 0.59
CA VAL A 150 1.30 -0.82 -0.22
C VAL A 150 0.50 -1.91 -0.93
N THR A 151 -0.47 -2.52 -0.24
CA THR A 151 -1.37 -3.51 -0.85
C THR A 151 -2.17 -2.92 -2.02
N PHE A 152 -2.78 -1.76 -1.83
CA PHE A 152 -3.51 -1.09 -2.91
C PHE A 152 -2.59 -0.67 -4.07
N PHE A 153 -1.33 -0.32 -3.78
CA PHE A 153 -0.34 -0.07 -4.82
C PHE A 153 0.05 -1.36 -5.58
N LEU A 154 0.16 -2.51 -4.90
CA LEU A 154 0.37 -3.79 -5.58
C LEU A 154 -0.82 -4.17 -6.46
N LEU A 155 -2.05 -3.92 -5.99
CA LEU A 155 -3.26 -4.08 -6.80
C LEU A 155 -3.24 -3.17 -8.03
N LEU A 156 -2.88 -1.89 -7.86
CA LEU A 156 -2.73 -0.91 -8.95
C LEU A 156 -1.79 -1.44 -10.04
N ILE A 157 -0.58 -1.86 -9.65
CA ILE A 157 0.43 -2.37 -10.58
C ILE A 157 -0.02 -3.69 -11.21
N GLY A 158 -0.63 -4.60 -10.44
CA GLY A 158 -1.17 -5.85 -10.96
C GLY A 158 -2.23 -5.63 -12.03
N CYS A 159 -3.18 -4.72 -11.77
CA CYS A 159 -4.20 -4.34 -12.73
C CYS A 159 -3.58 -3.73 -14.00
N LEU A 160 -2.63 -2.80 -13.86
CA LEU A 160 -1.92 -2.16 -14.98
C LEU A 160 -1.17 -3.18 -15.85
N LEU A 161 -0.54 -4.18 -15.24
CA LEU A 161 0.12 -5.24 -16.01
C LEU A 161 -0.90 -6.14 -16.73
N LYS A 162 -2.03 -6.44 -16.07
CA LYS A 162 -3.07 -7.30 -16.62
C LYS A 162 -3.84 -6.67 -17.79
N THR A 163 -3.84 -5.33 -17.92
CA THR A 163 -4.48 -4.65 -19.05
C THR A 163 -3.87 -4.98 -20.41
N ARG A 164 -2.65 -5.53 -20.44
CA ARG A 164 -2.02 -6.04 -21.66
C ARG A 164 -2.81 -7.19 -22.29
N GLN A 165 -3.48 -7.98 -21.46
CA GLN A 165 -4.29 -9.13 -21.88
C GLN A 165 -5.77 -8.76 -21.95
N ASP A 166 -6.27 -8.04 -20.94
CA ASP A 166 -7.68 -7.65 -20.85
C ASP A 166 -7.82 -6.22 -20.30
N ARG A 167 -8.29 -5.30 -21.15
CA ARG A 167 -8.49 -3.89 -20.81
C ARG A 167 -9.52 -3.65 -19.70
N ARG A 168 -10.38 -4.61 -19.37
CA ARG A 168 -11.36 -4.48 -18.27
C ARG A 168 -10.69 -4.28 -16.91
N TRP A 169 -9.47 -4.80 -16.75
CA TRP A 169 -8.66 -4.61 -15.54
C TRP A 169 -8.29 -3.15 -15.28
N ALA A 170 -8.45 -2.26 -16.27
CA ALA A 170 -8.27 -0.83 -16.09
C ALA A 170 -9.20 -0.22 -15.04
N VAL A 171 -10.36 -0.85 -14.78
CA VAL A 171 -11.26 -0.44 -13.69
C VAL A 171 -10.54 -0.51 -12.34
N GLY A 172 -9.77 -1.58 -12.12
CA GLY A 172 -9.01 -1.79 -10.89
C GLY A 172 -7.91 -0.74 -10.65
N ILE A 173 -7.42 -0.08 -11.72
CA ILE A 173 -6.44 1.00 -11.59
C ILE A 173 -7.07 2.19 -10.85
N GLY A 174 -8.23 2.66 -11.31
CA GLY A 174 -8.90 3.79 -10.69
C GLY A 174 -9.42 3.48 -9.28
N ILE A 175 -9.95 2.26 -9.06
CA ILE A 175 -10.33 1.80 -7.72
C ILE A 175 -9.12 1.82 -6.77
N SER A 176 -7.97 1.32 -7.21
CA SER A 176 -6.75 1.31 -6.38
C SER A 176 -6.26 2.71 -6.05
N LEU A 177 -6.27 3.64 -7.02
CA LEU A 177 -5.94 5.05 -6.77
C LEU A 177 -6.90 5.69 -5.76
N GLY A 178 -8.20 5.42 -5.91
CA GLY A 178 -9.23 5.85 -4.96
C GLY A 178 -8.96 5.36 -3.54
N LEU A 179 -8.67 4.07 -3.39
CA LEU A 179 -8.36 3.46 -2.08
C LEU A 179 -7.08 4.04 -1.46
N ILE A 180 -6.03 4.26 -2.24
CA ILE A 180 -4.80 4.92 -1.77
C ILE A 180 -5.11 6.35 -1.29
N ALA A 181 -5.85 7.11 -2.10
CA ALA A 181 -6.25 8.48 -1.77
C ALA A 181 -7.09 8.50 -0.49
N PHE A 182 -8.03 7.56 -0.34
CA PHE A 182 -8.89 7.47 0.83
C PHE A 182 -8.20 6.93 2.09
N THR A 183 -6.95 6.48 1.96
CA THR A 183 -6.13 6.03 3.10
C THR A 183 -5.12 7.09 3.54
N LYS A 184 -4.33 7.62 2.59
CA LYS A 184 -3.22 8.55 2.89
C LYS A 184 -3.30 9.89 2.13
N GLY A 185 -4.43 10.23 1.53
CA GLY A 185 -4.65 11.50 0.86
C GLY A 185 -3.65 11.72 -0.27
N ILE A 186 -2.87 12.80 -0.19
CA ILE A 186 -1.95 13.28 -1.24
C ILE A 186 -0.90 12.25 -1.69
N LEU A 187 -0.61 11.23 -0.87
CA LEU A 187 0.34 10.17 -1.25
C LEU A 187 -0.05 9.46 -2.55
N VAL A 188 -1.35 9.47 -2.90
CA VAL A 188 -1.85 8.98 -4.20
C VAL A 188 -1.16 9.66 -5.39
N LEU A 189 -0.77 10.94 -5.27
CA LEU A 189 -0.11 11.65 -6.36
C LEU A 189 1.28 11.07 -6.63
N LEU A 190 2.05 10.79 -5.58
CA LEU A 190 3.38 10.18 -5.70
C LEU A 190 3.27 8.76 -6.29
N LEU A 191 2.43 7.92 -5.71
CA LEU A 191 2.29 6.52 -6.16
C LEU A 191 1.64 6.45 -7.56
N GLY A 192 0.69 7.33 -7.86
CA GLY A 192 0.10 7.51 -9.18
C GLY A 192 1.13 7.98 -10.20
N ALA A 193 2.02 8.91 -9.85
CA ALA A 193 3.11 9.34 -10.71
C ALA A 193 4.10 8.20 -10.99
N ILE A 194 4.47 7.39 -9.99
CA ILE A 194 5.32 6.20 -10.20
C ILE A 194 4.64 5.22 -11.16
N ALA A 195 3.35 4.94 -10.96
CA ALA A 195 2.59 4.06 -11.86
C ALA A 195 2.45 4.65 -13.28
N PHE A 196 2.29 5.96 -13.41
CA PHE A 196 2.23 6.65 -14.70
C PHE A 196 3.58 6.66 -15.43
N LEU A 197 4.68 6.91 -14.73
CA LEU A 197 6.03 6.78 -15.28
C LEU A 197 6.31 5.34 -15.74
N PHE A 198 5.83 4.35 -14.99
CA PHE A 198 5.89 2.96 -15.43
C PHE A 198 5.04 2.72 -16.68
N LEU A 199 3.81 3.25 -16.76
CA LEU A 199 2.94 3.17 -17.94
C LEU A 199 3.62 3.74 -19.20
N LEU A 200 4.34 4.87 -19.04
CA LEU A 200 5.15 5.49 -20.09
C LEU A 200 6.29 4.58 -20.52
N ALA A 201 7.08 4.09 -19.56
CA ALA A 201 8.22 3.20 -19.83
C ALA A 201 7.80 1.87 -20.47
N ASP A 202 6.58 1.42 -20.19
CA ASP A 202 5.99 0.21 -20.73
C ASP A 202 5.19 0.41 -22.04
N ASN A 203 5.19 1.64 -22.58
CA ASN A 203 4.52 2.01 -23.83
C ASN A 203 3.01 1.70 -23.87
N GLN A 204 2.33 1.76 -22.72
CA GLN A 204 0.91 1.43 -22.60
C GLN A 204 -0.02 2.65 -22.61
N LEU A 205 0.41 3.80 -23.16
CA LEU A 205 -0.39 5.03 -23.18
C LEU A 205 -1.77 4.92 -23.84
N VAL A 206 -1.94 3.97 -24.76
CA VAL A 206 -3.24 3.66 -25.39
C VAL A 206 -4.31 3.30 -24.34
N LEU A 207 -3.89 2.83 -23.16
CA LEU A 207 -4.77 2.55 -22.02
C LEU A 207 -5.59 3.77 -21.58
N LEU A 208 -5.05 4.98 -21.67
CA LEU A 208 -5.73 6.22 -21.27
C LEU A 208 -6.93 6.54 -22.18
N ARG A 209 -7.01 5.93 -23.37
CA ARG A 209 -8.17 6.03 -24.28
C ARG A 209 -9.24 4.98 -23.97
N SER A 210 -9.00 4.05 -23.05
CA SER A 210 -9.94 2.99 -22.70
C SER A 210 -11.10 3.54 -21.86
N ARG A 211 -12.35 3.24 -22.25
CA ARG A 211 -13.53 3.53 -21.41
C ARG A 211 -13.44 2.91 -20.02
N TYR A 212 -12.83 1.73 -19.89
CA TYR A 212 -12.69 1.04 -18.61
C TYR A 212 -11.76 1.77 -17.64
N PHE A 213 -10.75 2.47 -18.16
CA PHE A 213 -9.87 3.30 -17.34
C PHE A 213 -10.67 4.45 -16.71
N TRP A 214 -11.43 5.19 -17.51
CA TRP A 214 -12.25 6.31 -17.02
C TRP A 214 -13.40 5.87 -16.12
N ILE A 215 -14.03 4.72 -16.41
CA ILE A 215 -15.01 4.09 -15.51
C ILE A 215 -14.35 3.79 -14.15
N GLY A 216 -13.14 3.21 -14.15
CA GLY A 216 -12.38 2.97 -12.93
C GLY A 216 -12.06 4.25 -12.16
N ILE A 217 -11.60 5.29 -12.85
CA ILE A 217 -11.29 6.60 -12.24
C ILE A 217 -12.55 7.18 -11.61
N LEU A 218 -13.68 7.17 -12.33
CA LEU A 218 -14.95 7.67 -11.81
C LEU A 218 -15.36 6.93 -10.53
N PHE A 219 -15.46 5.59 -10.57
CA PHE A 219 -15.86 4.80 -9.41
C PHE A 219 -14.87 4.87 -8.24
N GLY A 220 -13.57 4.89 -8.51
CA GLY A 220 -12.55 4.97 -7.47
C GLY A 220 -12.50 6.34 -6.79
N THR A 221 -12.65 7.43 -7.55
CA THR A 221 -12.50 8.79 -7.02
C THR A 221 -13.78 9.36 -6.43
N THR A 222 -14.96 8.90 -6.85
CA THR A 222 -16.24 9.45 -6.39
C THR A 222 -16.42 9.41 -4.86
N PRO A 223 -16.14 8.30 -4.15
CA PRO A 223 -16.26 8.28 -2.68
C PRO A 223 -15.29 9.24 -2.00
N VAL A 224 -14.08 9.37 -2.56
CA VAL A 224 -13.03 10.25 -2.05
C VAL A 224 -13.45 11.70 -2.20
N ILE A 225 -13.85 12.09 -3.41
CA ILE A 225 -14.32 13.45 -3.72
C ILE A 225 -15.53 13.81 -2.87
N ALA A 226 -16.51 12.90 -2.74
CA ALA A 226 -17.68 13.12 -1.90
C ALA A 226 -17.29 13.37 -0.44
N TRP A 227 -16.34 12.60 0.11
CA TRP A 227 -15.85 12.82 1.45
C TRP A 227 -15.13 14.18 1.60
N TYR A 228 -14.23 14.52 0.67
CA TYR A 228 -13.55 15.83 0.67
C TYR A 228 -14.53 17.00 0.60
N ILE A 229 -15.58 16.90 -0.24
CA ILE A 229 -16.64 17.91 -0.34
C ILE A 229 -17.39 18.02 0.99
N ALA A 230 -17.77 16.91 1.61
CA ALA A 230 -18.46 16.91 2.89
C ALA A 230 -17.61 17.56 4.01
N GLN A 231 -16.31 17.22 4.08
CA GLN A 231 -15.40 17.85 5.05
C GLN A 231 -15.28 19.36 4.80
N TRP A 232 -15.12 19.77 3.54
CA TRP A 232 -15.01 21.18 3.18
C TRP A 232 -16.28 21.97 3.51
N GLN A 233 -17.46 21.41 3.23
CA GLN A 233 -18.74 22.05 3.55
C GLN A 233 -18.94 22.20 5.06
N HIS A 234 -18.47 21.24 5.87
CA HIS A 234 -18.65 21.26 7.31
C HIS A 234 -17.60 22.12 8.05
N TYR A 235 -16.33 22.00 7.67
CA TYR A 235 -15.20 22.64 8.37
C TYR A 235 -14.62 23.86 7.65
N GLY A 236 -15.03 24.12 6.40
CA GLY A 236 -14.61 25.28 5.62
C GLY A 236 -13.08 25.39 5.47
N ALA A 237 -12.59 26.62 5.61
CA ALA A 237 -11.17 26.97 5.46
C ALA A 237 -10.25 26.13 6.36
N THR A 238 -10.68 25.80 7.58
CA THR A 238 -9.87 25.02 8.53
C THR A 238 -9.48 23.66 7.99
N PHE A 239 -10.37 22.99 7.24
CA PHE A 239 -10.04 21.71 6.63
C PHE A 239 -8.98 21.83 5.54
N TRP A 240 -9.04 22.89 4.73
CA TRP A 240 -8.03 23.12 3.69
C TRP A 240 -6.66 23.45 4.26
N GLU A 241 -6.60 24.35 5.23
CA GLU A 241 -5.37 24.75 5.91
C GLU A 241 -4.70 23.53 6.57
N VAL A 242 -5.48 22.72 7.30
CA VAL A 242 -4.93 21.56 8.02
C VAL A 242 -4.62 20.39 7.08
N HIS A 243 -5.55 19.99 6.24
CA HIS A 243 -5.43 18.76 5.45
C HIS A 243 -4.57 18.92 4.21
N ILE A 244 -4.72 20.03 3.49
CA ILE A 244 -4.06 20.24 2.19
C ILE A 244 -2.76 21.02 2.37
N GLN A 245 -2.78 22.14 3.08
CA GLN A 245 -1.58 22.96 3.25
C GLN A 245 -0.61 22.32 4.24
N ALA A 246 -0.98 22.18 5.51
CA ALA A 246 -0.06 21.71 6.56
C ALA A 246 0.32 20.23 6.42
N GLN A 247 -0.65 19.37 6.09
CA GLN A 247 -0.40 17.92 5.98
C GLN A 247 -0.04 17.44 4.58
N GLY A 248 -0.43 18.18 3.54
CA GLY A 248 -0.17 17.83 2.14
C GLY A 248 1.08 18.51 1.60
N LEU A 249 0.99 19.81 1.37
CA LEU A 249 2.00 20.61 0.68
C LEU A 249 3.23 20.89 1.57
N ALA A 250 3.03 21.32 2.81
CA ALA A 250 4.12 21.64 3.74
C ALA A 250 4.95 20.40 4.09
N ARG A 251 4.35 19.20 4.17
CA ARG A 251 5.11 17.94 4.36
C ARG A 251 5.90 17.48 3.13
N VAL A 252 5.62 18.06 1.96
CA VAL A 252 6.40 17.81 0.74
C VAL A 252 7.55 18.83 0.62
N SER A 253 7.37 20.05 1.12
CA SER A 253 8.33 21.15 1.01
C SER A 253 9.18 21.42 2.25
N GLU A 254 8.75 21.03 3.44
CA GLU A 254 9.39 21.35 4.72
C GLU A 254 9.58 20.10 5.60
N SER A 255 10.69 20.07 6.35
CA SER A 255 10.95 19.06 7.38
C SER A 255 10.14 19.38 8.64
N VAL A 256 8.92 18.88 8.71
CA VAL A 256 8.04 19.13 9.86
C VAL A 256 8.51 18.31 11.08
N GLU A 257 8.61 18.96 12.25
CA GLU A 257 8.98 18.41 13.58
C GLU A 257 10.47 18.15 13.87
N GLY A 258 11.42 18.87 13.27
CA GLY A 258 12.84 18.76 13.65
C GLY A 258 13.46 17.37 13.39
N ASN A 259 12.73 16.49 12.71
CA ASN A 259 13.19 15.19 12.24
C ASN A 259 13.97 15.38 10.93
N SER A 260 15.09 16.11 10.99
CA SER A 260 16.09 16.16 9.93
C SER A 260 16.89 14.86 9.96
N GLY A 261 16.25 13.76 9.56
CA GLY A 261 16.98 12.54 9.25
C GLY A 261 18.07 12.86 8.23
N SER A 262 19.29 12.36 8.44
CA SER A 262 20.39 12.58 7.50
C SER A 262 19.96 12.17 6.08
N PRO A 263 20.56 12.71 5.00
CA PRO A 263 20.20 12.32 3.64
C PRO A 263 20.26 10.80 3.36
N GLY A 264 21.02 10.05 4.19
CA GLY A 264 21.10 8.59 4.17
C GLY A 264 20.18 7.86 5.17
N TYR A 265 19.34 8.54 5.95
CA TYR A 265 18.49 7.95 6.99
C TYR A 265 17.65 6.78 6.45
N TYR A 266 16.91 7.00 5.36
CA TYR A 266 16.08 5.95 4.77
C TYR A 266 16.90 4.79 4.20
N VAL A 267 18.11 5.06 3.70
CA VAL A 267 19.03 4.02 3.26
C VAL A 267 19.48 3.19 4.48
N TRP A 268 19.83 3.84 5.58
CA TRP A 268 20.22 3.16 6.83
C TRP A 268 19.10 2.31 7.42
N GLU A 269 17.87 2.82 7.44
CA GLU A 269 16.68 2.08 7.88
C GLU A 269 16.44 0.85 6.99
N LEU A 270 16.59 0.99 5.67
CA LEU A 270 16.53 -0.15 4.74
C LEU A 270 17.63 -1.18 5.03
N LEU A 271 18.86 -0.75 5.26
CA LEU A 271 19.97 -1.66 5.61
C LEU A 271 19.71 -2.40 6.93
N LYS A 272 19.20 -1.69 7.94
CA LYS A 272 18.96 -2.21 9.28
C LYS A 272 17.85 -3.26 9.33
N TYR A 273 16.73 -3.01 8.64
CA TYR A 273 15.53 -3.85 8.78
C TYR A 273 15.28 -4.79 7.60
N SER A 274 16.11 -4.78 6.55
CA SER A 274 15.93 -5.67 5.39
C SER A 274 16.75 -6.97 5.43
N LEU A 275 17.51 -7.23 6.50
CA LEU A 275 18.18 -8.54 6.67
C LEU A 275 17.14 -9.67 6.86
N PRO A 276 17.36 -10.87 6.29
CA PRO A 276 18.52 -11.30 5.49
C PRO A 276 18.44 -10.91 4.00
N TRP A 277 17.31 -10.38 3.53
CA TRP A 277 17.05 -10.13 2.11
C TRP A 277 17.96 -9.09 1.48
N LEU A 278 18.64 -8.28 2.30
CA LEU A 278 19.64 -7.31 1.87
C LEU A 278 20.74 -7.93 0.96
N PHE A 279 21.10 -9.21 1.15
CA PHE A 279 22.09 -9.90 0.30
C PHE A 279 21.70 -9.91 -1.18
N PHE A 280 20.41 -9.87 -1.50
CA PHE A 280 19.91 -9.88 -2.87
C PHE A 280 19.63 -8.48 -3.42
N TRP A 281 19.68 -7.44 -2.59
CA TRP A 281 19.25 -6.09 -2.96
C TRP A 281 20.17 -5.48 -4.03
N PHE A 282 21.47 -5.41 -3.79
CA PHE A 282 22.44 -4.85 -4.74
C PHE A 282 22.49 -5.64 -6.06
N GLY A 283 22.54 -6.97 -5.97
CA GLY A 283 22.51 -7.84 -7.16
C GLY A 283 21.23 -7.67 -7.98
N GLY A 284 20.09 -7.52 -7.30
CA GLY A 284 18.79 -7.25 -7.91
C GLY A 284 18.77 -5.91 -8.67
N LEU A 285 19.33 -4.84 -8.09
CA LEU A 285 19.42 -3.53 -8.75
C LEU A 285 20.33 -3.57 -9.99
N VAL A 286 21.49 -4.24 -9.90
CA VAL A 286 22.38 -4.43 -11.06
C VAL A 286 21.67 -5.20 -12.17
N LEU A 287 20.91 -6.25 -11.82
CA LEU A 287 20.15 -7.03 -12.78
C LEU A 287 19.02 -6.20 -13.42
N ALA A 288 18.31 -5.40 -12.62
CA ALA A 288 17.28 -4.48 -13.09
C ALA A 288 17.85 -3.44 -14.07
N TRP A 289 19.01 -2.87 -13.76
CA TRP A 289 19.73 -1.93 -14.64
C TRP A 289 20.12 -2.55 -15.99
N LYS A 290 20.70 -3.76 -15.95
CA LYS A 290 21.03 -4.53 -17.17
C LYS A 290 19.79 -4.84 -18.00
N ASN A 291 18.63 -5.02 -17.37
CA ASN A 291 17.36 -5.36 -18.00
C ASN A 291 16.37 -4.19 -18.03
N ARG A 292 16.82 -2.93 -17.96
CA ARG A 292 15.95 -1.74 -17.84
C ARG A 292 14.92 -1.54 -18.95
N ARG A 293 15.11 -2.19 -20.10
CA ARG A 293 14.15 -2.20 -21.22
C ARG A 293 13.03 -3.23 -21.06
N LYS A 294 13.14 -4.17 -20.12
CA LYS A 294 12.08 -5.11 -19.77
C LYS A 294 11.20 -4.48 -18.69
N SER A 295 9.89 -4.76 -18.73
CA SER A 295 8.92 -4.17 -17.81
C SER A 295 9.27 -4.35 -16.33
N TRP A 296 9.79 -5.51 -15.93
CA TRP A 296 10.16 -5.73 -14.53
C TRP A 296 11.36 -4.87 -14.11
N GLY A 297 12.33 -4.67 -15.02
CA GLY A 297 13.52 -3.87 -14.76
C GLY A 297 13.18 -2.39 -14.67
N SER A 298 12.36 -1.88 -15.59
CA SER A 298 11.87 -0.50 -15.54
C SER A 298 11.02 -0.24 -14.30
N LEU A 299 10.11 -1.15 -13.93
CA LEU A 299 9.28 -1.01 -12.73
C LEU A 299 10.12 -0.90 -11.46
N VAL A 300 11.11 -1.79 -11.28
CA VAL A 300 11.99 -1.77 -10.11
C VAL A 300 12.79 -0.47 -10.05
N LEU A 301 13.36 -0.01 -11.17
CA LEU A 301 14.16 1.21 -11.22
C LEU A 301 13.31 2.46 -10.97
N ILE A 302 12.15 2.58 -11.64
CA ILE A 302 11.24 3.72 -11.48
C ILE A 302 10.68 3.76 -10.06
N GLY A 303 10.30 2.61 -9.50
CA GLY A 303 9.84 2.52 -8.11
C GLY A 303 10.94 2.91 -7.13
N THR A 304 12.16 2.38 -7.31
CA THR A 304 13.30 2.66 -6.43
C THR A 304 13.70 4.13 -6.49
N VAL A 305 13.95 4.66 -7.69
CA VAL A 305 14.37 6.07 -7.88
C VAL A 305 13.25 7.03 -7.54
N GLY A 306 12.02 6.77 -7.99
CA GLY A 306 10.86 7.62 -7.73
C GLY A 306 10.56 7.72 -6.24
N TYR A 307 10.56 6.60 -5.52
CA TYR A 307 10.28 6.60 -4.08
C TYR A 307 11.48 7.12 -3.27
N LEU A 308 12.69 6.54 -3.43
CA LEU A 308 13.88 6.98 -2.68
C LEU A 308 14.22 8.44 -2.97
N GLY A 309 14.17 8.86 -4.23
CA GLY A 309 14.37 10.26 -4.60
C GLY A 309 13.36 11.17 -3.91
N SER A 310 12.08 10.81 -3.92
CA SER A 310 11.04 11.63 -3.29
C SER A 310 11.14 11.74 -1.77
N ILE A 311 11.65 10.71 -1.08
CA ILE A 311 11.81 10.74 0.39
C ILE A 311 13.15 11.34 0.81
N SER A 312 14.22 11.15 0.03
CA SER A 312 15.53 11.76 0.29
C SER A 312 15.50 13.28 0.07
N LEU A 313 14.74 13.77 -0.92
CA LEU A 313 14.56 15.20 -1.15
C LEU A 313 13.81 15.91 -0.01
N ARG A 314 12.98 15.19 0.75
CA ARG A 314 12.25 15.72 1.92
C ARG A 314 13.14 16.00 3.13
N GLY A 315 14.37 15.47 3.15
CA GLY A 315 15.34 15.70 4.23
C GLY A 315 16.39 16.77 3.91
N THR A 316 16.39 17.34 2.70
CA THR A 316 17.48 18.22 2.21
C THR A 316 17.15 19.71 2.16
N THR A 317 15.95 20.12 2.55
CA THR A 317 15.63 21.54 2.76
C THR A 317 15.93 21.88 4.23
N ALA A 318 17.20 22.17 4.49
CA ALA A 318 17.65 22.92 5.66
C ALA A 318 17.83 24.38 5.25
#